data_AF-A0A2W1K2W2-F1
#
_entry.id   AF-A0A2W1K2W2-F1
#
_cell.length_a   1.000
_cell.length_b   1.000
_cell.length_c   1.000
_cell.angle_alpha   90.00
_cell.angle_beta   90.00
_cell.angle_gamma   90.00
#
_symmetry.space_group_name_H-M   'P 1'
#
loop_
_entity.id
_entity.type
_entity.pdbx_description
1 polymer ?
#
loop_
_entity_poly.entity_id
_entity_poly.type
_entity_poly.pdbx_seq_one_letter_code
_entity_poly.pdbx_strand_id
1 'polypeptide(L)'
;MTISDELQKLDELRRNGTLSPEEFEIAKRRVLEGPQDDVLTDRFEEIKTYTELAQLDREWQLERENYMISTRYGRRHIPSKSGSVFGGIIIVVFGILWTMMAASMASGSFLSLFPLFGVFFTVAGIGVSIRSFVKAGQYKKAHERYLHRRQSLSKNRQP
;
A
#
# COMPACT_ATOMS: atom_id res chain seq x y z
N MET A 1 0.03 -37.83 16.62
CA MET A 1 -0.21 -38.02 18.06
C MET A 1 -0.23 -36.64 18.68
N THR A 2 -1.23 -36.34 19.50
CA THR A 2 -1.33 -35.05 20.20
C THR A 2 -0.65 -35.16 21.56
N ILE A 3 -0.23 -34.02 22.15
CA ILE A 3 0.33 -34.01 23.52
C ILE A 3 -0.64 -34.63 24.53
N SER A 4 -1.96 -34.46 24.34
CA SER A 4 -2.95 -35.12 25.18
C SER A 4 -2.86 -36.64 25.10
N ASP A 5 -2.65 -37.22 23.92
CA ASP A 5 -2.51 -38.67 23.76
C ASP A 5 -1.23 -39.20 24.46
N GLU A 6 -0.13 -38.45 24.39
CA GLU A 6 1.14 -38.83 25.04
C GLU A 6 1.06 -38.72 26.57
N LEU A 7 0.43 -37.66 27.10
CA LEU A 7 0.19 -37.50 28.54
C LEU A 7 -0.76 -38.58 29.08
N GLN A 8 -1.78 -38.96 28.31
CA GLN A 8 -2.72 -40.01 28.69
C GLN A 8 -2.02 -41.38 28.77
N LYS A 9 -1.12 -41.66 27.82
CA LYS A 9 -0.32 -42.89 27.81
C LYS A 9 0.68 -42.95 28.97
N LEU A 10 1.27 -41.82 29.36
CA LEU A 10 2.13 -41.74 30.54
C LEU A 10 1.34 -41.97 31.85
N ASP A 11 0.10 -41.49 31.94
CA ASP A 11 -0.77 -41.73 33.12
C ASP A 11 -1.19 -43.21 33.22
N GLU A 12 -1.47 -43.86 32.08
CA GLU A 12 -1.74 -45.31 32.03
C GLU A 12 -0.55 -46.15 32.50
N LEU A 13 0.67 -45.81 32.05
CA LEU A 13 1.89 -46.50 32.49
C LEU A 13 2.15 -46.34 34.00
N ARG A 14 1.87 -45.14 34.55
CA ARG A 14 1.95 -44.92 35.99
C ARG A 14 0.91 -45.76 36.75
N ARG A 15 -0.34 -45.81 36.29
CA ARG A 15 -1.42 -46.58 36.93
C ARG A 15 -1.15 -48.09 36.91
N ASN A 16 -0.47 -48.58 35.88
CA ASN A 16 -0.08 -49.98 35.75
C ASN A 16 1.18 -50.34 36.56
N GLY A 17 1.77 -49.38 37.29
CA GLY A 17 2.94 -49.60 38.13
C GLY A 17 4.24 -49.81 37.35
N THR A 18 4.23 -49.61 36.02
CA THR A 18 5.41 -49.75 35.16
C THR A 18 6.30 -48.52 35.16
N LEU A 19 5.82 -47.39 35.69
CA LEU A 19 6.56 -46.13 35.76
C LEU A 19 6.55 -45.59 37.19
N SER A 20 7.73 -45.33 37.74
CA SER A 20 7.83 -44.71 39.07
C SER A 20 7.40 -43.24 39.02
N PRO A 21 7.00 -42.65 40.16
CA PRO A 21 6.60 -41.25 40.23
C PRO A 21 7.68 -40.27 39.72
N GLU A 22 8.96 -40.57 39.95
CA GLU A 22 10.08 -39.73 39.46
C GLU A 22 10.26 -39.83 37.95
N GLU A 23 10.20 -41.04 37.38
CA GLU A 23 10.31 -41.25 35.93
C GLU A 23 9.15 -40.58 35.18
N PHE A 24 7.97 -40.54 35.78
CA PHE A 24 6.78 -39.90 35.21
C PHE A 24 6.97 -38.39 35.12
N GLU A 25 7.47 -37.76 36.17
CA GLU A 25 7.73 -36.32 36.17
C GLU A 25 8.81 -35.93 35.15
N ILE A 26 9.85 -36.75 34.97
CA ILE A 26 10.88 -36.53 33.94
C ILE A 26 10.29 -36.68 32.52
N ALA A 27 9.51 -37.74 32.28
CA ALA A 27 8.89 -37.99 30.97
C ALA A 27 7.85 -36.91 30.60
N LYS A 28 7.02 -36.51 31.58
CA LYS A 28 6.04 -35.43 31.42
C LYS A 28 6.73 -34.09 31.10
N ARG A 29 7.83 -33.75 31.78
CA ARG A 29 8.60 -32.54 31.46
C ARG A 29 9.15 -32.58 30.04
N ARG A 30 9.69 -33.72 29.61
CA ARG A 30 10.23 -33.91 28.24
C ARG A 30 9.18 -33.81 27.13
N VAL A 31 7.94 -34.25 27.40
CA VAL A 31 6.82 -34.14 26.46
C VAL A 31 6.29 -32.70 26.40
N LEU A 32 6.31 -32.00 27.54
CA LEU A 32 5.89 -30.59 27.62
C LEU A 32 6.93 -29.62 27.04
N GLU A 33 8.23 -29.87 27.25
CA GLU A 33 9.38 -29.10 26.73
C GLU A 33 9.87 -29.63 25.37
N GLY A 34 9.21 -30.65 24.82
CA GLY A 34 9.58 -31.30 23.58
C GLY A 34 9.45 -30.37 22.36
N PRO A 35 9.71 -30.86 21.13
CA PRO A 35 9.82 -30.09 19.87
C PRO A 35 8.65 -29.14 19.51
N GLN A 36 7.59 -29.13 20.31
CA GLN A 36 6.52 -28.16 20.21
C GLN A 36 6.97 -26.73 20.52
N ASP A 37 7.93 -26.50 21.43
CA ASP A 37 8.43 -25.14 21.72
C ASP A 37 9.17 -24.53 20.51
N ASP A 38 9.99 -25.29 19.80
CA ASP A 38 10.64 -24.85 18.55
C ASP A 38 9.58 -24.61 17.45
N VAL A 39 8.63 -25.53 17.28
CA VAL A 39 7.56 -25.39 16.26
C VAL A 39 6.62 -24.21 16.57
N LEU A 40 6.36 -23.94 17.84
CA LEU A 40 5.57 -22.79 18.27
C LEU A 40 6.35 -21.50 18.02
N THR A 41 7.64 -21.46 18.36
CA THR A 41 8.51 -20.31 18.13
C THR A 41 8.59 -19.99 16.65
N ASP A 42 8.83 -20.98 15.79
CA ASP A 42 8.81 -20.84 14.32
C ASP A 42 7.47 -20.29 13.82
N ARG A 43 6.34 -20.82 14.32
CA ARG A 43 5.00 -20.32 13.95
C ARG A 43 4.76 -18.90 14.44
N PHE A 44 5.24 -18.54 15.63
CA PHE A 44 5.12 -17.19 16.16
C PHE A 44 5.93 -16.19 15.32
N GLU A 45 7.15 -16.56 14.91
CA GLU A 45 7.97 -15.75 14.00
C GLU A 45 7.29 -15.58 12.64
N GLU A 46 6.70 -16.65 12.11
CA GLU A 46 5.95 -16.61 10.86
C GLU A 46 4.73 -15.69 10.97
N ILE A 47 3.93 -15.81 12.03
CA ILE A 47 2.74 -14.97 12.30
C ILE A 47 3.13 -13.50 12.48
N LYS A 48 4.22 -13.22 13.20
CA LYS A 48 4.71 -11.85 13.39
C LYS A 48 5.07 -11.22 12.05
N THR A 49 5.76 -11.97 11.19
CA THR A 49 6.14 -11.53 9.85
C THR A 49 4.91 -11.25 8.96
N TYR A 50 3.88 -12.11 9.00
CA TYR A 50 2.62 -11.86 8.30
C TYR A 50 1.90 -10.60 8.80
N THR A 51 1.95 -10.36 10.12
CA THR A 51 1.33 -9.19 10.74
C THR A 51 2.02 -7.89 10.32
N GLU A 52 3.35 -7.88 10.30
CA GLU A 52 4.16 -6.74 9.86
C GLU A 52 3.90 -6.40 8.38
N LEU A 53 3.81 -7.42 7.51
CA LEU A 53 3.52 -7.22 6.10
C LEU A 53 2.10 -6.70 5.87
N ALA A 54 1.12 -7.22 6.62
CA ALA A 54 -0.26 -6.74 6.59
C ALA A 54 -0.40 -5.31 7.14
N GLN A 55 0.39 -4.93 8.15
CA GLN A 55 0.45 -3.55 8.62
C GLN A 55 1.02 -2.62 7.56
N LEU A 56 2.16 -2.98 6.94
CA LEU A 56 2.77 -2.21 5.86
C LEU A 56 1.80 -2.00 4.69
N ASP A 57 1.07 -3.05 4.28
CA ASP A 57 0.09 -2.97 3.20
C ASP A 57 -1.08 -2.03 3.55
N ARG A 58 -1.55 -2.04 4.81
CA ARG A 58 -2.59 -1.12 5.29
C ARG A 58 -2.11 0.32 5.30
N GLU A 59 -0.91 0.57 5.82
CA GLU A 59 -0.29 1.91 5.80
C GLU A 59 -0.18 2.44 4.38
N TRP A 60 0.27 1.59 3.45
CA TRP A 60 0.37 1.96 2.04
C TRP A 60 -0.99 2.25 1.41
N GLN A 61 -2.05 1.51 1.77
CA GLN A 61 -3.39 1.82 1.28
C GLN A 61 -3.85 3.21 1.73
N LEU A 62 -3.65 3.55 3.00
CA LEU A 62 -3.98 4.88 3.55
C LEU A 62 -3.13 5.98 2.91
N GLU A 63 -1.82 5.77 2.76
CA GLU A 63 -0.91 6.75 2.13
C GLU A 63 -1.26 6.97 0.65
N ARG A 64 -1.55 5.89 -0.08
CA ARG A 64 -1.97 5.93 -1.49
C ARG A 64 -3.25 6.74 -1.68
N GLU A 65 -4.22 6.63 -0.77
CA GLU A 65 -5.47 7.38 -0.85
C GLU A 65 -5.25 8.90 -0.84
N ASN A 66 -4.27 9.40 -0.08
CA ASN A 66 -3.91 10.82 -0.06
C ASN A 66 -3.40 11.31 -1.43
N TYR A 67 -2.79 10.41 -2.20
CA TYR A 67 -2.29 10.72 -3.54
C TYR A 67 -3.34 10.57 -4.65
N MET A 68 -4.43 9.85 -4.41
CA MET A 68 -5.49 9.71 -5.41
C MET A 68 -6.20 11.05 -5.66
N ILE A 69 -6.72 11.22 -6.87
CA ILE A 69 -7.58 12.35 -7.22
C ILE A 69 -9.00 11.81 -7.37
N SER A 70 -9.93 12.37 -6.58
CA SER A 70 -11.35 12.12 -6.72
C SER A 70 -11.87 12.89 -7.93
N THR A 71 -12.46 12.15 -8.87
CA THR A 71 -13.24 12.77 -9.94
C THR A 71 -14.62 13.17 -9.41
N ARG A 72 -15.29 14.12 -10.06
CA ARG A 72 -16.65 14.57 -9.74
C ARG A 72 -17.68 13.41 -9.68
N TYR A 73 -17.39 12.29 -10.34
CA TYR A 73 -18.23 11.09 -10.40
C TYR A 73 -17.87 10.02 -9.34
N GLY A 74 -17.13 10.39 -8.29
CA GLY A 74 -16.79 9.48 -7.19
C GLY A 74 -15.72 8.44 -7.52
N ARG A 75 -15.26 8.35 -8.77
CA ARG A 75 -14.16 7.44 -9.15
C ARG A 75 -12.83 8.03 -8.68
N ARG A 76 -12.12 7.28 -7.85
CA ARG A 76 -10.73 7.57 -7.44
C ARG A 76 -9.79 6.91 -8.43
N HIS A 77 -8.90 7.70 -9.03
CA HIS A 77 -7.87 7.16 -9.91
C HIS A 77 -6.49 7.62 -9.43
N ILE A 78 -5.49 6.79 -9.71
CA ILE A 78 -4.10 7.15 -9.47
C ILE A 78 -3.72 8.17 -10.56
N PRO A 79 -3.28 9.39 -10.20
CA PRO A 79 -2.87 10.37 -11.20
C PRO A 79 -1.70 9.81 -12.00
N SER A 80 -1.91 9.57 -13.30
CA SER A 80 -0.85 9.13 -14.18
C SER A 80 0.00 10.33 -14.60
N LYS A 81 1.33 10.16 -14.57
CA LYS A 81 2.27 11.18 -15.07
C LYS A 81 2.00 11.51 -16.53
N SER A 82 1.64 10.51 -17.34
CA SER A 82 1.28 10.67 -18.75
C SER A 82 0.02 11.50 -18.94
N GLY A 83 -1.01 11.31 -18.12
CA GLY A 83 -2.26 12.07 -18.20
C GLY A 83 -2.07 13.56 -17.86
N SER A 84 -1.19 13.88 -16.93
CA SER A 84 -0.90 15.27 -16.55
C SER A 84 -0.14 16.03 -17.65
N VAL A 85 0.80 15.36 -18.33
CA VAL A 85 1.58 15.93 -19.45
C VAL A 85 0.69 16.11 -20.68
N PHE A 86 -0.08 15.09 -21.06
CA PHE A 86 -1.02 15.21 -22.19
C PHE A 86 -2.09 16.27 -21.93
N GLY A 87 -2.66 16.32 -20.72
CA GLY A 87 -3.62 17.36 -20.35
C GLY A 87 -3.03 18.76 -20.43
N GLY A 88 -1.79 18.95 -20.00
CA GLY A 88 -1.08 20.24 -20.12
C GLY A 88 -0.89 20.68 -21.57
N ILE A 89 -0.47 19.77 -22.45
CA ILE A 89 -0.29 20.06 -23.89
C ILE A 89 -1.62 20.47 -24.53
N ILE A 90 -2.70 19.72 -24.25
CA ILE A 90 -4.05 20.02 -24.79
C ILE A 90 -4.52 21.40 -24.33
N ILE A 91 -4.34 21.73 -23.06
CA ILE A 91 -4.73 23.05 -22.51
C ILE A 91 -3.99 24.18 -23.21
N VAL A 92 -2.68 24.03 -23.42
CA VAL A 92 -1.86 25.07 -24.08
C VAL A 92 -2.29 25.23 -25.55
N VAL A 93 -2.43 24.13 -26.29
CA VAL A 93 -2.89 24.17 -27.69
C VAL A 93 -4.27 24.78 -27.80
N PHE A 94 -5.20 24.38 -26.93
CA PHE A 94 -6.55 24.92 -26.90
C PHE A 94 -6.56 26.42 -26.56
N GLY A 95 -5.77 26.85 -25.57
CA GLY A 95 -5.64 28.26 -25.19
C GLY A 95 -5.12 29.14 -26.32
N ILE A 96 -4.12 28.66 -27.08
CA ILE A 96 -3.58 29.36 -28.25
C ILE A 96 -4.65 29.47 -29.35
N LEU A 97 -5.29 28.36 -29.71
CA LEU A 97 -6.33 28.34 -30.75
C LEU A 97 -7.51 29.24 -30.38
N TRP A 98 -7.96 29.16 -29.13
CA TRP A 98 -9.03 30.00 -28.62
C TRP A 98 -8.68 31.49 -28.70
N THR A 99 -7.45 31.85 -28.31
CA THR A 99 -7.00 33.26 -28.33
C THR A 99 -6.93 33.80 -29.76
N MET A 100 -6.45 33.00 -30.73
CA MET A 100 -6.43 33.38 -32.15
C MET A 100 -7.84 33.58 -32.71
N MET A 101 -8.78 32.68 -32.39
CA MET A 101 -10.17 32.79 -32.83
C MET A 101 -10.90 33.96 -32.16
N ALA A 102 -10.68 34.19 -30.87
CA ALA A 102 -11.26 35.33 -30.16
C ALA A 102 -10.72 36.67 -30.70
N ALA A 103 -9.43 36.74 -31.03
CA ALA A 103 -8.82 37.94 -31.60
C ALA A 103 -9.37 38.25 -33.01
N SER A 104 -9.65 37.23 -33.84
CA SER A 104 -10.21 37.45 -35.18
C SER A 104 -11.68 37.89 -35.17
N MET A 105 -12.43 37.57 -34.10
CA MET A 105 -13.83 37.97 -33.92
C MET A 105 -14.00 39.31 -33.19
N ALA A 106 -12.95 39.85 -32.58
CA ALA A 106 -13.00 41.04 -31.72
C ALA A 106 -13.16 42.39 -32.46
N SER A 107 -13.44 42.38 -33.76
CA SER A 107 -13.65 43.59 -34.55
C SER A 107 -15.07 44.15 -34.34
N GLY A 108 -15.31 44.90 -33.25
CA GLY A 108 -16.34 45.96 -33.29
C GLY A 108 -17.22 46.25 -32.05
N SER A 109 -17.32 45.41 -31.02
CA SER A 109 -18.12 45.72 -29.80
C SER A 109 -17.94 44.67 -28.70
N PHE A 110 -18.06 45.08 -27.42
CA PHE A 110 -18.20 44.39 -26.09
C PHE A 110 -17.42 43.06 -25.81
N LEU A 111 -17.04 42.32 -26.84
CA LEU A 111 -16.25 41.09 -26.88
C LEU A 111 -14.74 41.32 -26.71
N SER A 112 -14.28 42.55 -26.41
CA SER A 112 -12.84 42.84 -26.20
C SER A 112 -12.26 42.15 -24.96
N LEU A 113 -13.12 41.68 -24.04
CA LEU A 113 -12.72 40.90 -22.85
C LEU A 113 -12.58 39.39 -23.12
N PHE A 114 -13.10 38.89 -24.26
CA PHE A 114 -13.09 37.46 -24.58
C PHE A 114 -11.68 36.83 -24.68
N PRO A 115 -10.65 37.53 -25.19
CA PRO A 115 -9.28 37.03 -25.18
C PRO A 115 -8.69 36.85 -23.78
N LEU A 116 -9.10 37.67 -22.80
CA LEU A 116 -8.63 37.57 -21.41
C LEU A 116 -9.09 36.26 -20.76
N PHE A 117 -10.26 35.73 -21.14
CA PHE A 117 -10.69 34.41 -20.69
C PHE A 117 -9.75 33.31 -21.19
N GLY A 118 -9.30 33.38 -22.45
CA GLY A 118 -8.34 32.42 -23.00
C GLY A 118 -7.02 32.40 -22.23
N VAL A 119 -6.49 33.59 -21.93
CA VAL A 119 -5.28 33.74 -21.10
C VAL A 119 -5.51 33.17 -19.69
N PHE A 120 -6.63 33.50 -19.06
CA PHE A 120 -6.99 33.00 -17.74
C PHE A 120 -7.08 31.47 -17.70
N PHE A 121 -7.82 30.85 -18.63
CA PHE A 121 -7.94 29.39 -18.72
C PHE A 121 -6.60 28.71 -18.98
N THR A 122 -5.73 29.33 -19.78
CA THR A 122 -4.37 28.82 -20.03
C THR A 122 -3.55 28.81 -18.74
N VAL A 123 -3.52 29.93 -18.01
CA VAL A 123 -2.79 30.04 -16.74
C VAL A 123 -3.36 29.08 -15.68
N ALA A 124 -4.68 29.03 -15.54
CA ALA A 124 -5.36 28.14 -14.61
C ALA A 124 -5.06 26.66 -14.94
N GLY A 125 -5.12 26.29 -16.21
CA GLY A 125 -4.85 24.94 -16.67
C GLY A 125 -3.40 24.52 -16.50
N ILE A 126 -2.43 25.42 -16.74
CA ILE A 126 -1.01 25.20 -16.40
C ILE A 126 -0.86 24.92 -14.90
N GLY A 127 -1.49 25.73 -14.04
CA GLY A 127 -1.45 25.54 -12.58
C GLY A 127 -2.00 24.18 -12.13
N VAL A 128 -3.12 23.73 -12.72
CA VAL A 128 -3.69 22.40 -12.48
C VAL A 128 -2.76 21.29 -12.96
N SER A 129 -2.13 21.45 -14.13
CA SER A 129 -1.18 20.48 -14.69
C SER A 129 0.07 20.33 -13.81
N ILE A 130 0.66 21.44 -13.35
CA ILE A 130 1.81 21.44 -12.42
C ILE A 130 1.45 20.71 -11.11
N ARG A 131 0.32 21.05 -10.50
CA ARG A 131 -0.14 20.39 -9.26
C ARG A 131 -0.30 18.88 -9.45
N SER A 132 -0.89 18.47 -10.58
CA SER A 132 -1.08 17.06 -10.93
C SER A 132 0.26 16.34 -11.13
N PHE A 133 1.23 16.99 -11.79
CA PHE A 133 2.57 16.45 -12.01
C PHE A 133 3.34 16.24 -10.71
N VAL A 134 3.31 17.24 -9.80
CA VAL A 134 3.94 17.13 -8.48
C VAL A 134 3.32 16.00 -7.67
N LYS A 135 1.97 15.91 -7.64
CA LYS A 135 1.25 14.85 -6.93
C LYS A 135 1.59 13.46 -7.46
N ALA A 136 1.67 13.30 -8.79
CA ALA A 136 2.09 12.04 -9.42
C ALA A 136 3.58 11.71 -9.14
N GLY A 137 4.44 12.72 -9.02
CA GLY A 137 5.82 12.58 -8.59
C GLY A 137 5.96 12.06 -7.16
N GLN A 138 5.21 12.66 -6.23
CA GLN A 138 5.18 12.25 -4.83
C GLN A 138 4.63 10.82 -4.68
N TYR A 139 3.57 10.47 -5.41
CA TYR A 139 3.05 9.10 -5.45
C TYR A 139 4.12 8.08 -5.89
N LYS A 140 4.86 8.37 -6.97
CA LYS A 140 5.91 7.46 -7.46
C LYS A 140 7.00 7.25 -6.40
N LYS A 141 7.48 8.32 -5.77
CA LYS A 141 8.48 8.24 -4.70
C LYS A 141 7.96 7.45 -3.49
N ALA A 142 6.71 7.69 -3.08
CA ALA A 142 6.09 6.95 -1.97
C ALA A 142 5.95 5.45 -2.31
N HIS A 143 5.53 5.13 -3.53
CA HIS A 143 5.42 3.75 -4.01
C HIS A 143 6.77 3.04 -4.04
N GLU A 144 7.83 3.71 -4.51
CA GLU A 144 9.19 3.16 -4.50
C GLU A 144 9.67 2.86 -3.08
N ARG A 145 9.40 3.74 -2.10
CA ARG A 145 9.71 3.49 -0.68
C ARG A 145 8.96 2.28 -0.14
N TYR A 146 7.68 2.15 -0.46
CA TYR A 146 6.86 1.00 -0.08
C TYR A 146 7.42 -0.32 -0.66
N LEU A 147 7.74 -0.34 -1.97
CA LEU A 147 8.32 -1.53 -2.61
C LEU A 147 9.67 -1.90 -1.97
N HIS A 148 10.52 -0.93 -1.67
CA HIS A 148 11.80 -1.18 -1.01
C HIS A 148 11.61 -1.79 0.39
N ARG A 149 10.67 -1.28 1.19
CA ARG A 149 10.34 -1.84 2.51
C ARG A 149 9.77 -3.25 2.42
N ARG A 150 8.89 -3.49 1.45
CA ARG A 150 8.32 -4.82 1.21
C ARG A 150 9.40 -5.83 0.79
N GLN A 151 10.34 -5.40 -0.05
CA GLN A 151 11.47 -6.23 -0.46
C GLN A 151 12.38 -6.58 0.73
N SER A 152 12.70 -5.63 1.62
CA SER A 152 13.49 -5.92 2.81
C SER A 152 12.80 -6.93 3.74
N LEU A 153 11.49 -6.85 3.91
CA LEU A 153 10.73 -7.82 4.70
C LEU A 153 10.69 -9.19 4.03
N SER A 154 10.59 -9.25 2.69
CA SER A 154 10.65 -10.52 1.96
C SER A 154 12.04 -11.16 1.95
N LYS A 155 13.11 -10.36 2.00
CA LYS A 155 14.49 -10.86 2.00
C LYS A 155 14.85 -11.50 3.35
N ASN A 156 14.38 -10.92 4.45
CA ASN A 156 14.51 -11.52 5.79
C ASN A 156 13.73 -12.84 5.95
N ARG A 157 12.89 -13.23 4.99
CA ARG A 157 12.13 -14.48 4.99
C ARG A 157 12.93 -15.68 4.46
N GLN A 158 14.02 -15.46 3.71
CA GLN A 158 14.85 -16.54 3.17
C GLN A 158 16.08 -16.72 4.07
N PRO A 159 16.12 -17.77 4.92
CA PRO A 159 17.33 -18.13 5.67
C PRO A 159 18.46 -18.59 4.75
#